data_AF-F0RWS2-F1
#
_entry.id   AF-F0RWS2-F1
#
_cell.length_a   1.000
_cell.length_b   1.000
_cell.length_c   1.000
_cell.angle_alpha   90.00
_cell.angle_beta   90.00
_cell.angle_gamma   90.00
#
_symmetry.space_group_name_H-M   'P 1'
#
loop_
_entity.id
_entity.type
_entity.pdbx_description
1 polymer ?
#
loop_
_entity_poly.entity_id
_entity_poly.type
_entity_poly.pdbx_seq_one_letter_code
_entity_poly.pdbx_strand_id
1 'polypeptide(L)'
;MKTVVDDKLGKTIYADNIKLVKGKVRKTPGESLNKAGLQILAVDRSDLYSQLRLMGSDSNITPVEKRSLDREWKSLIASKAATLQKVDEYDIGEHTISVSMLQAYNNLENYLNIVLDPTKMGDNTDITELGSPITLFEDYYTKKTALDEMLFRLETGILSGMDYRTKFTVSVIGSTGVTVPLDGSSTTLRVSLYQEGIDATANYPDSDFTWERLSENRTADSTWREPQQLVGKSITITKYDLVYKSASFLCTFKHMYSDTMYFEKIGFASFSEEVPGPQGPQGEEGKSYRLEMHSTNGLVFKPGEVMETTMYGRVFLNEVDITDTLPDSAFRWTRNSFYPRLPPDDDYTWNLSHASGYRQIHVAADSVEARATYHLDINQ
;
A
#
# COMPACT_ATOMS: atom_id res chain seq x y z
N MET A 1 52.92 26.77 -30.23
CA MET A 1 51.60 26.14 -30.49
C MET A 1 50.98 25.80 -29.14
N LYS A 2 49.85 26.47 -28.85
CA LYS A 2 48.78 26.24 -27.86
C LYS A 2 49.08 26.00 -26.36
N THR A 3 48.92 27.12 -25.65
CA THR A 3 48.22 27.41 -24.38
C THR A 3 47.13 26.46 -23.83
N VAL A 4 47.23 26.21 -22.51
CA VAL A 4 46.29 26.37 -21.33
C VAL A 4 44.82 25.86 -21.37
N VAL A 5 44.37 25.39 -20.18
CA VAL A 5 43.01 25.28 -19.56
C VAL A 5 42.44 23.84 -19.64
N ASP A 6 42.16 23.13 -18.54
CA ASP A 6 41.07 23.40 -17.59
C ASP A 6 41.33 22.90 -16.15
N ASP A 7 40.89 23.74 -15.22
CA ASP A 7 40.98 23.63 -13.76
C ASP A 7 39.59 23.25 -13.26
N LYS A 8 39.40 22.01 -12.82
CA LYS A 8 38.21 21.61 -12.03
C LYS A 8 38.59 20.65 -10.93
N LEU A 9 38.87 21.23 -9.76
CA LEU A 9 38.16 20.94 -8.50
C LEU A 9 37.50 19.55 -8.45
N GLY A 10 38.30 18.55 -8.11
CA GLY A 10 37.82 17.26 -7.65
C GLY A 10 38.81 16.76 -6.60
N LYS A 11 38.62 17.14 -5.34
CA LYS A 11 39.28 16.43 -4.24
C LYS A 11 38.78 15.00 -4.28
N THR A 12 39.55 14.11 -4.90
CA THR A 12 39.34 12.66 -4.76
C THR A 12 39.62 12.34 -3.30
N ILE A 13 38.55 12.17 -2.52
CA ILE A 13 38.63 11.61 -1.19
C ILE A 13 38.90 10.13 -1.38
N TYR A 14 40.15 9.72 -1.17
CA TYR A 14 40.46 8.32 -0.90
C TYR A 14 39.98 8.04 0.52
N ALA A 15 38.77 7.50 0.65
CA ALA A 15 38.27 6.97 1.91
C ALA A 15 38.96 5.62 2.16
N ASP A 16 40.20 5.66 2.64
CA ASP A 16 40.81 4.51 3.29
C ASP A 16 40.04 4.29 4.60
N ASN A 17 39.22 3.23 4.61
CA ASN A 17 38.24 2.85 5.64
C ASN A 17 36.87 3.54 5.55
N ILE A 18 36.09 3.20 4.52
CA ILE A 18 34.63 3.12 4.71
C ILE A 18 34.37 1.93 5.65
N LYS A 19 34.30 2.20 6.97
CA LYS A 19 33.66 1.27 7.91
C LYS A 19 32.17 1.26 7.54
N LEU A 20 31.79 0.38 6.63
CA LEU A 20 30.41 -0.08 6.53
C LEU A 20 30.11 -0.74 7.87
N VAL A 21 29.36 -0.06 8.73
CA VAL A 21 28.75 -0.64 9.94
C VAL A 21 27.68 -1.63 9.46
N LYS A 22 28.12 -2.74 8.87
CA LYS A 22 27.29 -3.89 8.53
C LYS A 22 27.08 -4.63 9.84
N GLY A 23 26.03 -4.24 10.56
CA GLY A 23 25.52 -5.05 11.67
C GLY A 23 25.33 -6.49 11.20
N LYS A 24 25.76 -7.45 12.01
CA LYS A 24 25.69 -8.88 11.67
C LYS A 24 24.22 -9.31 11.59
N VAL A 25 23.69 -9.53 10.39
CA VAL A 25 22.33 -10.06 10.21
C VAL A 25 22.34 -11.56 10.55
N ARG A 26 21.53 -11.98 11.55
CA ARG A 26 21.30 -13.39 11.89
C ARG A 26 20.02 -13.93 11.23
N LYS A 27 19.86 -15.26 11.22
CA LYS A 27 18.71 -15.97 10.61
C LYS A 27 17.37 -15.43 11.13
N THR A 28 16.38 -15.38 10.24
CA THR A 28 15.02 -14.90 10.47
C THR A 28 14.41 -15.51 11.75
N PRO A 29 14.02 -14.68 12.74
CA PRO A 29 13.34 -15.13 13.95
C PRO A 29 11.96 -15.73 13.63
N GLY A 30 11.50 -16.67 14.46
CA GLY A 30 10.13 -17.21 14.35
C GLY A 30 9.05 -16.16 14.62
N GLU A 31 7.81 -16.43 14.19
CA GLU A 31 6.66 -15.51 14.27
C GLU A 31 6.39 -14.95 15.68
N SER A 32 6.71 -15.71 16.74
CA SER A 32 6.55 -15.28 18.13
C SER A 32 7.48 -14.14 18.53
N LEU A 33 8.74 -14.16 18.10
CA LEU A 33 9.71 -13.08 18.30
C LEU A 33 9.33 -11.84 17.48
N ASN A 34 8.79 -12.05 16.28
CA ASN A 34 8.27 -10.99 15.41
C ASN A 34 7.08 -10.23 16.02
N LYS A 35 6.15 -10.95 16.66
CA LYS A 35 4.99 -10.37 17.34
C LYS A 35 5.38 -9.63 18.63
N ALA A 36 6.33 -10.17 19.38
CA ALA A 36 6.88 -9.50 20.56
C ALA A 36 7.63 -8.20 20.20
N GLY A 37 8.39 -8.19 19.10
CA GLY A 37 9.06 -6.99 18.58
C GLY A 37 8.08 -5.89 18.17
N LEU A 38 6.96 -6.23 17.54
CA LEU A 38 5.90 -5.26 17.18
C LEU A 38 5.19 -4.68 18.41
N GLN A 39 5.00 -5.47 19.47
CA GLN A 39 4.43 -4.99 20.73
C GLN A 39 5.35 -4.00 21.47
N ILE A 40 6.67 -4.15 21.33
CA ILE A 40 7.66 -3.21 21.90
C ILE A 40 7.56 -1.83 21.25
N LEU A 41 7.22 -1.76 19.96
CA LEU A 41 7.04 -0.49 19.23
C LEU A 41 5.74 0.24 19.61
N ALA A 42 4.74 -0.48 20.12
CA ALA A 42 3.40 0.03 20.41
C ALA A 42 3.11 0.25 21.90
N VAL A 43 4.13 0.57 22.71
CA VAL A 43 3.93 0.83 24.15
C VAL A 43 3.21 2.16 24.35
N ASP A 44 1.95 2.10 24.80
CA ASP A 44 1.17 3.26 25.23
C ASP A 44 1.78 3.88 26.49
N ARG A 45 2.05 5.19 26.43
CA ARG A 45 2.65 6.00 27.50
C ARG A 45 1.80 7.21 27.86
N SER A 46 0.55 7.26 27.38
CA SER A 46 -0.36 8.39 27.58
C SER A 46 -0.57 8.72 29.07
N ASP A 47 -0.75 7.70 29.91
CA ASP A 47 -0.89 7.87 31.36
C ASP A 47 0.38 8.44 32.01
N LEU A 48 1.55 7.94 31.64
CA LEU A 48 2.84 8.44 32.13
C LEU A 48 3.02 9.91 31.75
N TYR A 49 2.81 10.27 30.49
CA TYR A 49 2.94 11.65 30.03
C TYR A 49 1.92 12.59 30.67
N SER A 50 0.71 12.09 30.96
CA SER A 50 -0.29 12.86 31.70
C SER A 50 0.18 13.15 33.12
N GLN A 51 0.74 12.16 33.82
CA GLN A 51 1.33 12.34 35.14
C GLN A 51 2.53 13.30 35.13
N LEU A 52 3.46 13.14 34.18
CA LEU A 52 4.63 14.01 34.06
C LEU A 52 4.26 15.46 33.74
N ARG A 53 3.19 15.68 32.97
CA ARG A 53 2.67 17.02 32.70
C ARG A 53 2.14 17.69 33.96
N LEU A 54 1.44 16.93 34.83
CA LEU A 54 0.97 17.43 36.12
C LEU A 54 2.14 17.75 37.05
N MET A 55 3.11 16.84 37.15
CA MET A 55 4.34 17.02 37.94
C MET A 55 5.15 18.24 37.51
N GLY A 56 5.17 18.55 36.21
CA GLY A 56 5.86 19.72 35.67
C GLY A 56 5.09 21.04 35.76
N SER A 57 3.84 21.04 36.22
CA SER A 57 2.93 22.19 36.07
C SER A 57 3.18 23.32 37.08
N ASP A 58 3.64 22.98 38.29
CA ASP A 58 3.91 23.92 39.37
C ASP A 58 5.41 24.08 39.65
N SER A 59 6.26 23.51 38.79
CA SER A 59 7.71 23.48 38.90
C SER A 59 8.22 22.89 40.23
N ASN A 60 7.43 22.08 40.93
CA ASN A 60 7.82 21.57 42.23
C ASN A 60 7.44 20.09 42.43
N ILE A 61 8.44 19.21 42.39
CA ILE A 61 8.21 17.78 42.54
C ILE A 61 8.07 17.42 44.02
N THR A 62 6.88 16.95 44.39
CA THR A 62 6.54 16.53 45.75
C THR A 62 7.11 15.15 46.12
N PRO A 63 7.23 14.82 47.41
CA PRO A 63 7.67 13.49 47.87
C PRO A 63 6.85 12.33 47.30
N VAL A 64 5.56 12.52 47.02
CA VAL A 64 4.70 11.49 46.43
C VAL A 64 5.07 11.27 44.96
N GLU A 65 5.28 12.35 44.21
CA GLU A 65 5.68 12.29 42.80
C GLU A 65 7.09 11.70 42.64
N LYS A 66 8.02 12.02 43.55
CA LYS A 66 9.35 11.39 43.60
C LYS A 66 9.27 9.87 43.72
N ARG A 67 8.34 9.32 44.52
CA ARG A 67 8.16 7.85 44.62
C ARG A 67 7.64 7.24 43.33
N SER A 68 6.79 7.94 42.59
CA SER A 68 6.35 7.49 41.27
C SER A 68 7.50 7.53 40.26
N LEU A 69 8.24 8.64 40.21
CA LEU A 69 9.42 8.80 39.35
C LEU A 69 10.51 7.77 39.66
N ASP A 70 10.77 7.45 40.93
CA ASP A 70 11.75 6.44 41.33
C ASP A 70 11.38 5.03 40.82
N ARG A 71 10.08 4.67 40.81
CA ARG A 71 9.62 3.40 40.23
C ARG A 71 9.85 3.35 38.73
N GLU A 72 9.48 4.42 38.03
CA GLU A 72 9.70 4.53 36.58
C GLU A 72 11.20 4.51 36.25
N TRP A 73 12.01 5.21 37.03
CA TRP A 73 13.45 5.27 36.83
C TRP A 73 14.13 3.91 36.98
N LYS A 74 13.76 3.14 38.01
CA LYS A 74 14.27 1.77 38.19
C LYS A 74 13.90 0.85 37.03
N SER A 75 12.68 0.99 36.49
CA SER A 75 12.24 0.27 35.30
C SER A 75 13.09 0.65 34.07
N LEU A 76 13.37 1.95 33.89
CA LEU A 76 14.20 2.47 32.80
C LEU A 76 15.65 1.98 32.86
N ILE A 77 16.27 1.94 34.03
CA ILE A 77 17.62 1.41 34.22
C ILE A 77 17.70 -0.04 33.73
N ALA A 78 16.74 -0.88 34.14
CA ALA A 78 16.69 -2.28 33.74
C ALA A 78 16.47 -2.44 32.21
N SER A 79 15.56 -1.65 31.64
CA SER A 79 15.27 -1.64 30.20
C SER A 79 16.47 -1.20 29.35
N LYS A 80 17.20 -0.15 29.78
CA LYS A 80 18.43 0.31 29.12
C LYS A 80 19.47 -0.80 29.09
N ALA A 81 19.73 -1.47 30.23
CA ALA A 81 20.74 -2.51 30.30
C ALA A 81 20.48 -3.65 29.30
N ALA A 82 19.22 -4.12 29.20
CA ALA A 82 18.83 -5.12 28.22
C ALA A 82 18.99 -4.63 26.77
N THR A 83 18.72 -3.36 26.51
CA THR A 83 18.88 -2.75 25.17
C THR A 83 20.35 -2.67 24.77
N LEU A 84 21.23 -2.30 25.70
CA LEU A 84 22.66 -2.19 25.44
C LEU A 84 23.32 -3.55 25.16
N GLN A 85 22.84 -4.63 25.78
CA GLN A 85 23.30 -5.98 25.43
C GLN A 85 23.06 -6.30 23.94
N LYS A 86 21.92 -5.89 23.39
CA LYS A 86 21.62 -6.06 21.96
C LYS A 86 22.47 -5.13 21.08
N VAL A 87 22.67 -3.88 21.51
CA VAL A 87 23.56 -2.93 20.82
C VAL A 87 24.97 -3.51 20.66
N ASP A 88 25.49 -4.13 21.72
CA ASP A 88 26.80 -4.80 21.72
C ASP A 88 26.79 -6.06 20.85
N GLU A 89 25.73 -6.88 20.93
CA GLU A 89 25.58 -8.08 20.08
C GLU A 89 25.67 -7.76 18.58
N TYR A 90 25.06 -6.65 18.17
CA TYR A 90 25.02 -6.21 16.77
C TYR A 90 26.15 -5.27 16.37
N ASP A 91 27.05 -4.90 17.30
CA ASP A 91 28.17 -3.97 17.08
C ASP A 91 27.72 -2.60 16.54
N ILE A 92 26.65 -2.05 17.13
CA ILE A 92 26.06 -0.75 16.74
C ILE A 92 26.22 0.33 17.80
N GLY A 93 27.16 0.18 18.74
CA GLY A 93 27.40 1.14 19.83
C GLY A 93 27.77 2.54 19.34
N GLU A 94 28.55 2.63 18.27
CA GLU A 94 28.97 3.91 17.66
C GLU A 94 27.93 4.47 16.67
N HIS A 95 26.85 3.75 16.40
CA HIS A 95 25.82 4.20 15.47
C HIS A 95 25.07 5.42 16.03
N THR A 96 24.81 6.43 15.20
CA THR A 96 24.19 7.70 15.62
C THR A 96 22.91 7.50 16.43
N ILE A 97 22.05 6.56 16.04
CA ILE A 97 20.79 6.25 16.76
C ILE A 97 21.07 5.75 18.19
N SER A 98 22.05 4.85 18.37
CA SER A 98 22.46 4.34 19.67
C SER A 98 23.04 5.45 20.54
N VAL A 99 23.90 6.29 19.96
CA VAL A 99 24.51 7.44 20.64
C VAL A 99 23.46 8.46 21.06
N SER A 100 22.48 8.77 20.20
CA SER A 100 21.39 9.70 20.52
C SER A 100 20.50 9.18 21.65
N MET A 101 20.17 7.88 21.69
CA MET A 101 19.43 7.28 22.80
C MET A 101 20.21 7.39 24.12
N LEU A 102 21.52 7.10 24.10
CA LEU A 102 22.38 7.23 25.27
C LEU A 102 22.50 8.68 25.77
N GLN A 103 22.59 9.65 24.87
CA GLN A 103 22.59 11.07 25.25
C GLN A 103 21.27 11.49 25.91
N ALA A 104 20.12 11.12 25.33
CA ALA A 104 18.81 11.40 25.91
C ALA A 104 18.66 10.76 27.30
N TYR A 105 19.13 9.51 27.46
CA TYR A 105 19.16 8.84 28.76
C TYR A 105 20.02 9.59 29.76
N ASN A 106 21.24 10.02 29.39
CA ASN A 106 22.14 10.71 30.32
C ASN A 106 21.56 12.07 30.75
N ASN A 107 20.85 12.77 29.87
CA ASN A 107 20.14 14.01 30.23
C ASN A 107 19.04 13.72 31.26
N LEU A 108 18.25 12.66 31.04
CA LEU A 108 17.22 12.22 31.97
C LEU A 108 17.82 11.75 33.32
N GLU A 109 18.93 11.03 33.30
CA GLU A 109 19.67 10.58 34.47
C GLU A 109 20.17 11.77 35.31
N ASN A 110 20.74 12.79 34.67
CA ASN A 110 21.20 13.99 35.37
C ASN A 110 20.06 14.72 36.09
N TYR A 111 18.90 14.84 35.43
CA TYR A 111 17.70 15.40 36.04
C TYR A 111 17.24 14.56 37.24
N LEU A 112 17.09 13.25 37.04
CA LEU A 112 16.58 12.34 38.08
C LEU A 112 17.53 12.20 39.26
N ASN A 113 18.84 12.30 39.07
CA ASN A 113 19.82 12.29 40.17
C ASN A 113 19.64 13.49 41.12
N ILE A 114 19.15 14.63 40.62
CA ILE A 114 18.86 15.80 41.45
C ILE A 114 17.49 15.65 42.12
N VAL A 115 16.47 15.24 41.36
CA VAL A 115 15.09 15.10 41.87
C VAL A 115 14.95 13.97 42.89
N LEU A 116 15.65 12.86 42.65
CA LEU A 116 15.60 11.64 43.48
C LEU A 116 16.80 11.51 44.41
N ASP A 117 17.43 12.62 44.79
CA ASP A 117 18.50 12.64 45.80
C ASP A 117 18.01 11.88 47.07
N PRO A 118 18.66 10.77 47.45
CA PRO A 118 18.24 9.94 48.58
C PRO A 118 18.13 10.72 49.89
N THR A 119 18.89 11.80 50.04
CA THR A 119 18.90 12.64 51.24
C THR A 119 17.74 13.63 51.30
N LYS A 120 17.06 13.89 50.17
CA LYS A 120 15.98 14.88 50.01
C LYS A 120 14.65 14.27 49.54
N MET A 121 14.47 12.96 49.69
CA MET A 121 13.23 12.27 49.27
C MET A 121 11.99 12.70 50.06
N GLY A 122 12.17 13.29 51.25
CA GLY A 122 11.09 13.80 52.10
C GLY A 122 10.67 15.24 51.82
N ASP A 123 11.47 15.98 51.05
CA ASP A 123 11.24 17.40 50.75
C ASP A 123 10.72 17.58 49.33
N ASN A 124 10.12 18.74 49.05
CA ASN A 124 9.82 19.11 47.67
C ASN A 124 11.13 19.50 46.92
N THR A 125 11.20 19.24 45.61
CA THR A 125 12.30 19.70 44.75
C THR A 125 11.80 20.70 43.72
N ASP A 126 12.33 21.93 43.77
CA ASP A 126 12.15 22.93 42.72
C ASP A 126 12.92 22.50 41.45
N ILE A 127 12.20 22.47 40.33
CA ILE A 127 12.71 22.06 39.02
C ILE A 127 12.77 23.21 38.01
N THR A 128 12.55 24.46 38.43
CA THR A 128 12.46 25.64 37.55
C THR A 128 13.67 25.77 36.62
N GLU A 129 14.87 25.47 37.10
CA GLU A 129 16.13 25.52 36.32
C GLU A 129 16.56 24.15 35.76
N LEU A 130 15.86 23.07 36.10
CA LEU A 130 16.23 21.69 35.73
C LEU A 130 15.59 21.22 34.43
N GLY A 131 14.66 22.01 33.88
CA GLY A 131 13.92 21.68 32.68
C GLY A 131 12.65 20.85 32.95
N SER A 132 11.89 20.62 31.89
CA SER A 132 10.57 19.99 31.98
C SER A 132 10.69 18.45 32.02
N PRO A 133 10.12 17.77 33.03
CA PRO A 133 10.19 16.33 33.14
C PRO A 133 9.57 15.64 31.92
N ILE A 134 8.41 16.10 31.45
CA ILE A 134 7.76 15.50 30.28
C ILE A 134 8.65 15.54 29.04
N THR A 135 9.33 16.66 28.79
CA THR A 135 10.20 16.82 27.61
C THR A 135 11.39 15.86 27.65
N LEU A 136 12.00 15.65 28.82
CA LEU A 136 13.13 14.73 28.98
C LEU A 136 12.71 13.27 28.77
N PHE A 137 11.56 12.87 29.31
CA PHE A 137 11.01 11.53 29.10
C PHE A 137 10.56 11.30 27.64
N GLU A 138 9.91 12.29 27.01
CA GLU A 138 9.51 12.23 25.59
C GLU A 138 10.72 12.07 24.68
N ASP A 139 11.80 12.86 24.88
CA ASP A 139 13.02 12.73 24.10
C ASP A 139 13.64 11.33 24.26
N TYR A 140 13.81 10.86 25.51
CA TYR A 140 14.34 9.52 25.77
C TYR A 140 13.52 8.42 25.07
N TYR A 141 12.20 8.40 25.24
CA TYR A 141 11.38 7.33 24.65
C TYR A 141 11.30 7.41 23.12
N THR A 142 11.38 8.62 22.56
CA THR A 142 11.48 8.79 21.10
C THR A 142 12.77 8.17 20.57
N LYS A 143 13.94 8.50 21.17
CA LYS A 143 15.22 7.91 20.75
C LYS A 143 15.31 6.40 21.04
N LYS A 144 14.71 5.95 22.14
CA LYS A 144 14.60 4.53 22.50
C LYS A 144 13.83 3.74 21.45
N THR A 145 12.68 4.26 21.01
CA THR A 145 11.83 3.62 19.99
C THR A 145 12.59 3.50 18.66
N ALA A 146 13.27 4.56 18.21
CA ALA A 146 14.10 4.52 17.01
C ALA A 146 15.23 3.46 17.09
N LEU A 147 15.85 3.30 18.25
CA LEU A 147 16.86 2.25 18.46
C LEU A 147 16.23 0.85 18.46
N ASP A 148 15.08 0.68 19.12
CA ASP A 148 14.38 -0.61 19.16
C ASP A 148 13.94 -1.03 17.74
N GLU A 149 13.53 -0.11 16.88
CA GLU A 149 13.24 -0.38 15.46
C GLU A 149 14.49 -0.81 14.69
N MET A 150 15.61 -0.13 14.90
CA MET A 150 16.87 -0.48 14.26
C MET A 150 17.32 -1.88 14.68
N LEU A 151 17.28 -2.17 15.98
CA LEU A 151 17.59 -3.50 16.52
C LEU A 151 16.65 -4.56 15.95
N PHE A 152 15.36 -4.26 15.90
CA PHE A 152 14.35 -5.14 15.32
C PHE A 152 14.64 -5.45 13.83
N ARG A 153 15.07 -4.45 13.05
CA ARG A 153 15.49 -4.66 11.64
C ARG A 153 16.72 -5.56 11.53
N LEU A 154 17.69 -5.40 12.43
CA LEU A 154 18.90 -6.24 12.48
C LEU A 154 18.60 -7.68 12.90
N GLU A 155 17.66 -7.84 13.84
CA GLU A 155 17.16 -9.15 14.29
C GLU A 155 16.43 -9.89 13.16
N THR A 156 15.60 -9.19 12.39
CA THR A 156 14.74 -9.80 11.37
C THR A 156 15.33 -9.84 9.96
N GLY A 157 16.39 -9.07 9.72
CA GLY A 157 16.96 -8.88 8.38
C GLY A 157 16.11 -7.99 7.47
N ILE A 158 15.19 -7.19 8.02
CA ILE A 158 14.40 -6.22 7.25
C ILE A 158 15.32 -5.11 6.71
N LEU A 159 15.51 -5.12 5.39
CA LEU A 159 16.29 -4.11 4.68
C LEU A 159 15.44 -2.87 4.43
N SER A 160 16.04 -1.70 4.61
CA SER A 160 15.42 -0.39 4.33
C SER A 160 14.12 -0.06 5.09
N GLY A 161 13.71 -0.84 6.08
CA GLY A 161 12.49 -0.56 6.88
C GLY A 161 11.20 -1.13 6.29
N MET A 162 11.25 -1.84 5.16
CA MET A 162 10.07 -2.45 4.54
C MET A 162 9.63 -3.70 5.32
N ASP A 163 8.50 -3.61 6.00
CA ASP A 163 7.92 -4.75 6.70
C ASP A 163 7.05 -5.59 5.76
N TYR A 164 7.61 -6.72 5.31
CA TYR A 164 6.94 -7.67 4.42
C TYR A 164 6.11 -8.74 5.17
N ARG A 165 6.09 -8.71 6.51
CA ARG A 165 5.48 -9.78 7.32
C ARG A 165 3.95 -9.68 7.35
N THR A 166 3.41 -8.48 7.22
CA THR A 166 1.97 -8.26 7.07
C THR A 166 1.60 -8.44 5.60
N LYS A 167 0.64 -9.31 5.32
CA LYS A 167 0.22 -9.59 3.94
C LYS A 167 -0.76 -8.52 3.46
N PHE A 168 -0.24 -7.57 2.68
CA PHE A 168 -1.06 -6.63 1.91
C PHE A 168 -1.24 -7.08 0.46
N THR A 169 -2.43 -6.81 -0.08
CA THR A 169 -2.75 -6.92 -1.51
C THR A 169 -3.42 -5.63 -1.98
N VAL A 170 -3.00 -5.11 -3.12
CA VAL A 170 -3.57 -3.91 -3.74
C VAL A 170 -4.26 -4.33 -5.03
N SER A 171 -5.54 -3.99 -5.18
CA SER A 171 -6.33 -4.21 -6.39
C SER A 171 -6.76 -2.86 -6.98
N VAL A 172 -6.68 -2.74 -8.31
CA VAL A 172 -7.09 -1.55 -9.05
C VAL A 172 -8.24 -1.93 -9.97
N ILE A 173 -9.33 -1.19 -9.91
CA ILE A 173 -10.53 -1.39 -10.73
C ILE A 173 -11.01 -0.07 -11.35
N GLY A 174 -11.47 -0.12 -12.60
CA GLY A 174 -12.10 1.02 -13.28
C GLY A 174 -13.62 0.99 -13.22
N SER A 175 -14.26 2.17 -13.17
CA SER A 175 -15.72 2.30 -13.18
C SER A 175 -16.40 1.71 -14.43
N THR A 176 -15.68 1.58 -15.53
CA THR A 176 -16.12 1.02 -16.82
C THR A 176 -15.45 -0.32 -17.14
N GLY A 177 -14.87 -0.99 -16.13
CA GLY A 177 -13.99 -2.14 -16.34
C GLY A 177 -12.62 -1.69 -16.85
N VAL A 178 -11.99 -2.50 -17.71
CA VAL A 178 -10.65 -2.23 -18.27
C VAL A 178 -10.68 -1.45 -19.59
N THR A 179 -11.86 -0.98 -19.99
CA THR A 179 -12.08 -0.27 -21.26
C THR A 179 -12.42 1.19 -20.99
N VAL A 180 -11.74 2.11 -21.68
CA VAL A 180 -11.94 3.56 -21.55
C VAL A 180 -12.81 4.07 -22.70
N PRO A 181 -13.90 4.79 -22.44
CA PRO A 181 -14.82 5.29 -23.47
C PRO A 181 -14.17 6.17 -24.55
N LEU A 182 -14.61 6.00 -25.79
CA LEU A 182 -14.15 6.79 -26.95
C LEU A 182 -14.68 8.22 -27.02
N ASP A 183 -15.82 8.48 -26.40
CA ASP A 183 -16.46 9.80 -26.36
C ASP A 183 -15.69 10.83 -25.52
N GLY A 184 -14.63 10.39 -24.82
CA GLY A 184 -13.86 11.22 -23.91
C GLY A 184 -14.44 11.27 -22.49
N SER A 185 -15.50 10.51 -22.22
CA SER A 185 -16.04 10.33 -20.88
C SER A 185 -14.99 9.75 -19.95
N SER A 186 -15.03 10.21 -18.70
CA SER A 186 -14.04 9.86 -17.70
C SER A 186 -14.29 8.48 -17.10
N THR A 187 -13.22 7.71 -16.92
CA THR A 187 -13.20 6.46 -16.13
C THR A 187 -12.53 6.72 -14.79
N THR A 188 -13.20 6.38 -13.69
CA THR A 188 -12.60 6.49 -12.35
C THR A 188 -11.92 5.17 -11.99
N LEU A 189 -10.61 5.23 -11.74
CA LEU A 189 -9.86 4.13 -11.15
C LEU A 189 -9.95 4.21 -9.63
N ARG A 190 -10.22 3.09 -8.97
CA ARG A 190 -10.28 2.96 -7.51
C ARG A 190 -9.34 1.87 -7.05
N VAL A 191 -8.70 2.11 -5.91
CA VAL A 191 -7.89 1.12 -5.22
C VAL A 191 -8.71 0.42 -4.13
N SER A 192 -8.50 -0.88 -3.99
CA SER A 192 -8.89 -1.67 -2.81
C SER A 192 -7.63 -2.29 -2.22
N LEU A 193 -7.34 -1.94 -0.97
CA LEU A 193 -6.26 -2.51 -0.17
C LEU A 193 -6.82 -3.58 0.76
N TYR A 194 -6.29 -4.80 0.65
CA TYR A 194 -6.65 -5.91 1.52
C TYR A 194 -5.49 -6.23 2.45
N GLN A 195 -5.74 -6.21 3.75
CA GLN A 195 -4.83 -6.66 4.79
C GLN A 195 -5.29 -8.04 5.27
N GLU A 196 -4.46 -9.07 5.10
CA GLU A 196 -4.83 -10.47 5.43
C GLU A 196 -6.15 -10.92 4.79
N GLY A 197 -6.46 -10.40 3.59
CA GLY A 197 -7.68 -10.73 2.84
C GLY A 197 -8.92 -9.91 3.23
N ILE A 198 -8.85 -9.03 4.23
CA ILE A 198 -9.93 -8.14 4.64
C ILE A 198 -9.69 -6.75 4.04
N ASP A 199 -10.73 -6.13 3.48
CA ASP A 199 -10.64 -4.76 2.97
C ASP A 199 -10.28 -3.80 4.12
N ALA A 200 -9.11 -3.19 4.02
CA ALA A 200 -8.54 -2.26 4.97
C ALA A 200 -8.37 -0.86 4.36
N THR A 201 -8.93 -0.62 3.18
CA THR A 201 -8.69 0.61 2.40
C THR A 201 -9.00 1.88 3.21
N ALA A 202 -10.09 1.88 3.98
CA ALA A 202 -10.51 3.02 4.78
C ALA A 202 -9.60 3.30 5.99
N ASN A 203 -8.79 2.34 6.42
CA ASN A 203 -7.93 2.46 7.60
C ASN A 203 -6.67 3.31 7.33
N TYR A 204 -6.37 3.58 6.06
CA TYR A 204 -5.16 4.29 5.65
C TYR A 204 -5.52 5.63 4.99
N PRO A 205 -4.76 6.71 5.26
CA PRO A 205 -4.99 8.01 4.65
C PRO A 205 -4.72 8.00 3.14
N ASP A 206 -5.31 8.96 2.42
CA ASP A 206 -5.12 9.12 0.98
C ASP A 206 -3.65 9.35 0.58
N SER A 207 -2.87 9.97 1.47
CA SER A 207 -1.43 10.21 1.29
C SER A 207 -0.61 8.93 1.08
N ASP A 208 -1.12 7.79 1.52
CA ASP A 208 -0.41 6.51 1.43
C ASP A 208 -0.53 5.87 0.04
N PHE A 209 -1.35 6.42 -0.85
CA PHE A 209 -1.62 5.88 -2.17
C PHE A 209 -1.10 6.83 -3.24
N THR A 210 -0.11 6.39 -4.02
CA THR A 210 0.44 7.17 -5.13
C THR A 210 0.24 6.44 -6.44
N TRP A 211 -0.04 7.19 -7.49
CA TRP A 211 -0.35 6.65 -8.80
C TRP A 211 0.71 6.96 -9.83
N GLU A 212 0.97 5.98 -10.69
CA GLU A 212 1.88 6.11 -11.80
C GLU A 212 1.28 5.51 -13.07
N ARG A 213 1.42 6.22 -14.20
CA ARG A 213 1.16 5.63 -15.51
C ARG A 213 2.43 4.95 -16.04
N LEU A 214 2.25 3.79 -16.62
CA LEU A 214 3.25 3.00 -17.32
C LEU A 214 2.75 2.72 -18.75
N SER A 215 3.47 3.26 -19.73
CA SER A 215 3.18 3.05 -21.16
C SER A 215 4.46 2.81 -21.97
N GLU A 216 4.31 2.65 -23.28
CA GLU A 216 5.45 2.54 -24.21
C GLU A 216 6.23 3.86 -24.35
N ASN A 217 5.61 5.01 -24.03
CA ASN A 217 6.27 6.32 -24.11
C ASN A 217 6.66 6.83 -22.71
N ARG A 218 7.89 6.52 -22.29
CA ARG A 218 8.44 6.92 -20.98
C ARG A 218 8.52 8.43 -20.77
N THR A 219 8.72 9.20 -21.84
CA THR A 219 8.76 10.66 -21.76
C THR A 219 7.36 11.22 -21.53
N ALA A 220 6.33 10.64 -22.17
CA ALA A 220 4.96 11.03 -21.91
C ALA A 220 4.53 10.66 -20.47
N ASP A 221 5.01 9.52 -19.94
CA ASP A 221 4.74 9.07 -18.58
C ASP A 221 5.36 9.98 -17.50
N SER A 222 6.51 10.60 -17.77
CA SER A 222 7.11 11.57 -16.84
C SER A 222 6.41 12.92 -16.88
N THR A 223 5.92 13.35 -18.05
CA THR A 223 5.15 14.60 -18.18
C THR A 223 3.71 14.49 -17.67
N TRP A 224 3.16 13.27 -17.60
CA TRP A 224 1.84 13.01 -17.00
C TRP A 224 1.81 13.28 -15.47
N ARG A 225 2.97 13.55 -14.85
CA ARG A 225 3.18 13.62 -13.39
C ARG A 225 3.31 15.03 -12.78
N GLU A 226 2.63 16.06 -13.29
CA GLU A 226 2.71 17.43 -12.71
C GLU A 226 1.33 18.13 -12.64
N PRO A 227 0.96 18.80 -11.52
CA PRO A 227 1.02 18.29 -10.14
C PRO A 227 -0.36 18.35 -9.42
N GLN A 228 -0.53 17.50 -8.38
CA GLN A 228 -1.62 17.44 -7.36
C GLN A 228 -2.75 16.39 -7.50
N GLN A 229 -2.83 15.57 -8.55
CA GLN A 229 -3.93 14.59 -8.70
C GLN A 229 -3.56 13.10 -8.64
N LEU A 230 -2.30 12.76 -8.37
CA LEU A 230 -1.84 11.36 -8.36
C LEU A 230 -1.65 10.78 -6.96
N VAL A 231 -2.28 11.38 -5.96
CA VAL A 231 -2.31 10.90 -4.58
C VAL A 231 -3.76 10.64 -4.19
N GLY A 232 -4.01 9.52 -3.52
CA GLY A 232 -5.32 9.14 -3.01
C GLY A 232 -5.83 7.80 -3.51
N LYS A 233 -6.99 7.39 -2.99
CA LYS A 233 -7.59 6.08 -3.26
C LYS A 233 -8.24 5.96 -4.64
N SER A 234 -8.29 7.06 -5.40
CA SER A 234 -8.85 7.06 -6.74
C SER A 234 -8.25 8.15 -7.62
N ILE A 235 -8.17 7.87 -8.90
CA ILE A 235 -7.84 8.84 -9.95
C ILE A 235 -8.85 8.74 -11.08
N THR A 236 -8.92 9.77 -11.90
CA THR A 236 -9.78 9.80 -13.08
C THR A 236 -8.93 9.84 -14.33
N ILE A 237 -9.26 9.01 -15.30
CA ILE A 237 -8.59 8.93 -16.60
C ILE A 237 -9.58 9.07 -17.74
N THR A 238 -9.08 9.40 -18.92
CA THR A 238 -9.81 9.50 -20.19
C THR A 238 -8.99 8.81 -21.29
N LYS A 239 -9.53 8.72 -22.50
CA LYS A 239 -8.77 8.20 -23.66
C LYS A 239 -7.47 8.98 -23.92
N TYR A 240 -7.41 10.26 -23.51
CA TYR A 240 -6.22 11.11 -23.68
C TYR A 240 -5.08 10.74 -22.74
N ASP A 241 -5.37 9.99 -21.67
CA ASP A 241 -4.37 9.47 -20.74
C ASP A 241 -3.72 8.17 -21.25
N LEU A 242 -4.27 7.57 -22.31
CA LEU A 242 -3.74 6.37 -22.94
C LEU A 242 -2.70 6.71 -24.01
N VAL A 243 -1.60 5.96 -24.05
CA VAL A 243 -0.55 6.13 -25.05
C VAL A 243 -0.70 5.03 -26.08
N TYR A 244 -0.85 5.38 -27.36
CA TYR A 244 -1.15 4.40 -28.41
C TYR A 244 -2.37 3.51 -28.05
N LYS A 245 -3.42 4.14 -27.49
CA LYS A 245 -4.69 3.49 -27.11
C LYS A 245 -4.62 2.52 -25.94
N SER A 246 -3.50 2.45 -25.21
CA SER A 246 -3.42 1.65 -23.98
C SER A 246 -2.48 2.26 -22.94
N ALA A 247 -2.68 1.92 -21.67
CA ALA A 247 -1.75 2.25 -20.60
C ALA A 247 -2.00 1.35 -19.39
N SER A 248 -0.96 1.14 -18.58
CA SER A 248 -1.12 0.54 -17.26
C SER A 248 -1.03 1.61 -16.19
N PHE A 249 -1.85 1.50 -15.16
CA PHE A 249 -1.85 2.40 -14.01
C PHE A 249 -1.48 1.60 -12.77
N LEU A 250 -0.40 2.01 -12.14
CA LEU A 250 0.16 1.42 -10.94
C LEU A 250 -0.28 2.28 -9.76
N CYS A 251 -0.78 1.64 -8.71
CA CYS A 251 -1.02 2.26 -7.42
C CYS A 251 -0.03 1.67 -6.41
N THR A 252 0.82 2.52 -5.86
CA THR A 252 1.73 2.18 -4.77
C THR A 252 1.06 2.57 -3.46
N PHE A 253 0.77 1.57 -2.63
CA PHE A 253 0.46 1.75 -1.22
C PHE A 253 1.77 1.79 -0.44
N LYS A 254 2.03 2.89 0.27
CA LYS A 254 3.16 3.04 1.18
C LYS A 254 2.74 3.74 2.47
N HIS A 255 2.79 3.03 3.59
CA HIS A 255 2.39 3.55 4.89
C HIS A 255 3.55 3.52 5.88
N MET A 256 4.00 4.68 6.34
CA MET A 256 4.96 4.83 7.44
C MET A 256 4.20 4.70 8.75
N TYR A 257 4.42 3.60 9.49
CA TYR A 257 3.90 3.47 10.86
C TYR A 257 4.94 3.82 11.93
N SER A 258 6.18 4.11 11.50
CA SER A 258 7.21 4.75 12.31
C SER A 258 8.14 5.59 11.45
N ASP A 259 9.13 6.27 12.07
CA ASP A 259 10.13 7.06 11.34
C ASP A 259 11.02 6.20 10.43
N THR A 260 11.17 4.92 10.73
CA THR A 260 12.11 4.04 10.03
C THR A 260 11.50 2.79 9.43
N MET A 261 10.20 2.54 9.64
CA MET A 261 9.50 1.35 9.18
C MET A 261 8.23 1.68 8.41
N TYR A 262 7.96 0.90 7.37
CA TYR A 262 6.78 1.08 6.53
C TYR A 262 6.29 -0.22 5.92
N PHE A 263 5.01 -0.22 5.55
CA PHE A 263 4.44 -1.19 4.62
C PHE A 263 4.52 -0.63 3.21
N GLU A 264 4.84 -1.49 2.22
CA GLU A 264 4.78 -1.10 0.81
C GLU A 264 4.21 -2.24 -0.04
N LYS A 265 3.28 -1.90 -0.93
CA LYS A 265 2.71 -2.83 -1.89
C LYS A 265 2.28 -2.11 -3.16
N ILE A 266 2.41 -2.78 -4.29
CA ILE A 266 2.01 -2.24 -5.59
C ILE A 266 0.89 -3.10 -6.16
N GLY A 267 -0.15 -2.45 -6.66
CA GLY A 267 -1.18 -3.03 -7.51
C GLY A 267 -1.19 -2.31 -8.86
N PHE A 268 -1.67 -2.99 -9.91
CA PHE A 268 -1.79 -2.38 -11.22
C PHE A 268 -2.98 -2.93 -11.98
N ALA A 269 -3.46 -2.15 -12.95
CA ALA A 269 -4.39 -2.62 -13.97
C ALA A 269 -4.06 -1.95 -15.31
N SER A 270 -4.28 -2.69 -16.39
CA SER A 270 -4.06 -2.23 -17.76
C SER A 270 -5.39 -1.90 -18.41
N PHE A 271 -5.44 -0.77 -19.11
CA PHE A 271 -6.63 -0.25 -19.74
C PHE A 271 -6.38 -0.03 -21.22
N SER A 272 -7.44 -0.20 -22.01
CA SER A 272 -7.41 0.02 -23.46
C SER A 272 -8.55 0.94 -23.86
N GLU A 273 -8.31 1.75 -24.88
CA GLU A 273 -9.35 2.53 -25.54
C GLU A 273 -10.39 1.55 -26.08
N GLU A 274 -11.67 1.91 -25.93
CA GLU A 274 -12.75 1.17 -26.55
C GLU A 274 -12.50 1.04 -28.07
N VAL A 275 -12.78 -0.14 -28.59
CA VAL A 275 -12.69 -0.43 -30.03
C VAL A 275 -14.13 -0.57 -30.52
N PRO A 276 -14.63 0.35 -31.38
CA PRO A 276 -15.96 0.20 -31.93
C PRO A 276 -16.03 -1.10 -32.73
N GLY A 277 -17.11 -1.86 -32.54
CA GLY A 277 -17.42 -2.95 -33.45
C GLY A 277 -17.61 -2.44 -34.88
N PRO A 278 -17.57 -3.34 -35.89
CA PRO A 278 -17.95 -2.97 -37.24
C PRO A 278 -19.33 -2.31 -37.22
N GLN A 279 -19.47 -1.19 -37.94
CA GLN A 279 -20.77 -0.54 -38.09
C GLN A 279 -21.76 -1.55 -38.67
N GLY A 280 -22.84 -1.82 -37.93
CA GLY A 280 -23.91 -2.69 -38.40
C GLY A 280 -24.56 -2.14 -39.68
N PRO A 281 -25.34 -2.96 -40.41
CA PRO A 281 -26.12 -2.48 -41.55
C PRO A 281 -26.98 -1.27 -41.15
N GLN A 282 -27.16 -0.33 -42.08
CA GLN A 282 -28.03 0.83 -41.88
C GLN A 282 -29.43 0.35 -41.46
N GLY A 283 -29.86 0.71 -40.25
CA GLY A 283 -31.19 0.39 -39.76
C GLY A 283 -32.29 1.11 -40.56
N GLU A 284 -33.53 0.66 -40.42
CA GLU A 284 -34.68 1.38 -40.97
C GLU A 284 -34.71 2.83 -40.42
N GLU A 285 -35.08 3.78 -41.27
CA GLU A 285 -35.11 5.21 -40.95
C GLU A 285 -35.92 5.47 -39.65
N GLY A 286 -35.30 6.10 -38.66
CA GLY A 286 -35.92 6.39 -37.36
C GLY A 286 -35.85 5.25 -36.32
N LYS A 287 -35.15 4.13 -36.59
CA LYS A 287 -34.89 3.06 -35.61
C LYS A 287 -33.40 2.95 -35.27
N SER A 288 -33.06 3.13 -34.00
CA SER A 288 -31.71 2.91 -33.44
C SER A 288 -31.77 1.71 -32.50
N TYR A 289 -31.05 0.64 -32.84
CA TYR A 289 -30.88 -0.53 -31.97
C TYR A 289 -29.55 -0.44 -31.24
N ARG A 290 -29.58 -0.70 -29.93
CA ARG A 290 -28.38 -0.80 -29.09
C ARG A 290 -28.42 -2.08 -28.28
N LEU A 291 -27.38 -2.88 -28.39
CA LEU A 291 -27.19 -4.09 -27.60
C LEU A 291 -26.17 -3.82 -26.51
N GLU A 292 -26.53 -4.11 -25.26
CA GLU A 292 -25.60 -4.15 -24.13
C GLU A 292 -25.42 -5.60 -23.66
N MET A 293 -24.19 -5.96 -23.31
CA MET A 293 -23.90 -7.24 -22.69
C MET A 293 -23.50 -7.03 -21.24
N HIS A 294 -24.13 -7.76 -20.34
CA HIS A 294 -23.95 -7.67 -18.90
C HIS A 294 -23.44 -9.00 -18.33
N SER A 295 -22.74 -8.95 -17.21
CA SER A 295 -22.21 -10.12 -16.50
C SER A 295 -22.47 -9.99 -15.01
N THR A 296 -22.90 -11.06 -14.34
CA THR A 296 -23.23 -11.02 -12.90
C THR A 296 -22.01 -10.97 -11.99
N ASN A 297 -20.84 -11.43 -12.45
CA ASN A 297 -19.62 -11.56 -11.64
C ASN A 297 -18.36 -11.08 -12.40
N GLY A 298 -18.51 -10.07 -13.26
CA GLY A 298 -17.39 -9.52 -14.04
C GLY A 298 -16.90 -10.45 -15.16
N LEU A 299 -15.69 -10.18 -15.67
CA LEU A 299 -15.13 -10.87 -16.86
C LEU A 299 -13.77 -11.55 -16.59
N VAL A 300 -13.27 -11.52 -15.35
CA VAL A 300 -11.96 -12.05 -14.98
C VAL A 300 -12.12 -13.13 -13.92
N PHE A 301 -11.73 -14.37 -14.26
CA PHE A 301 -11.68 -15.50 -13.33
C PHE A 301 -10.26 -15.68 -12.79
N LYS A 302 -10.11 -15.89 -11.48
CA LYS A 302 -8.80 -16.10 -10.85
C LYS A 302 -8.38 -17.58 -10.91
N PRO A 303 -7.11 -17.90 -11.25
CA PRO A 303 -6.62 -19.27 -11.25
C PRO A 303 -6.76 -19.92 -9.87
N GLY A 304 -7.40 -21.09 -9.80
CA GLY A 304 -7.56 -21.88 -8.56
C GLY A 304 -8.82 -21.58 -7.74
N GLU A 305 -9.64 -20.60 -8.14
CA GLU A 305 -10.97 -20.37 -7.56
C GLU A 305 -12.06 -20.94 -8.48
N VAL A 306 -13.06 -21.60 -7.90
CA VAL A 306 -14.27 -22.00 -8.63
C VAL A 306 -15.13 -20.75 -8.77
N MET A 307 -15.08 -20.11 -9.94
CA MET A 307 -15.86 -18.91 -10.24
C MET A 307 -16.80 -19.17 -11.41
N GLU A 308 -18.00 -18.64 -11.30
CA GLU A 308 -19.02 -18.66 -12.34
C GLU A 308 -19.60 -17.26 -12.55
N THR A 309 -20.09 -17.00 -13.76
CA THR A 309 -20.85 -15.79 -14.10
C THR A 309 -21.97 -16.12 -15.07
N THR A 310 -23.07 -15.38 -14.99
CA THR A 310 -24.12 -15.39 -16.01
C THR A 310 -23.93 -14.17 -16.88
N MET A 311 -23.81 -14.38 -18.20
CA MET A 311 -23.80 -13.31 -19.18
C MET A 311 -25.16 -13.21 -19.84
N TYR A 312 -25.66 -11.98 -20.01
CA TYR A 312 -26.98 -11.73 -20.61
C TYR A 312 -26.98 -10.44 -21.44
N GLY A 313 -27.83 -10.42 -22.47
CA GLY A 313 -28.00 -9.25 -23.33
C GLY A 313 -29.19 -8.37 -22.92
N ARG A 314 -29.07 -7.06 -23.14
CA ARG A 314 -30.19 -6.12 -23.13
C ARG A 314 -30.26 -5.39 -24.46
N VAL A 315 -31.45 -5.37 -25.07
CA VAL A 315 -31.69 -4.77 -26.38
C VAL A 315 -32.57 -3.55 -26.22
N PHE A 316 -32.10 -2.42 -26.71
CA PHE A 316 -32.81 -1.15 -26.69
C PHE A 316 -33.17 -0.74 -28.11
N LEU A 317 -34.42 -0.30 -28.31
CA LEU A 317 -34.89 0.36 -29.53
C LEU A 317 -35.25 1.80 -29.18
N ASN A 318 -34.54 2.76 -29.78
CA ASN A 318 -34.73 4.19 -29.49
C ASN A 318 -34.74 4.50 -27.98
N GLU A 319 -33.75 3.95 -27.27
CA GLU A 319 -33.56 4.05 -25.82
C GLU A 319 -34.58 3.29 -24.94
N VAL A 320 -35.62 2.69 -25.53
CA VAL A 320 -36.57 1.85 -24.80
C VAL A 320 -36.05 0.41 -24.75
N ASP A 321 -35.97 -0.17 -23.55
CA ASP A 321 -35.64 -1.59 -23.37
C ASP A 321 -36.75 -2.46 -23.97
N ILE A 322 -36.41 -3.22 -25.01
CA ILE A 322 -37.30 -4.16 -25.70
C ILE A 322 -36.87 -5.61 -25.49
N THR A 323 -35.94 -5.88 -24.57
CA THR A 323 -35.35 -7.20 -24.33
C THR A 323 -36.44 -8.26 -24.15
N ASP A 324 -37.43 -7.98 -23.30
CA ASP A 324 -38.50 -8.92 -22.97
C ASP A 324 -39.53 -9.14 -24.10
N THR A 325 -39.50 -8.30 -25.13
CA THR A 325 -40.37 -8.46 -26.30
C THR A 325 -39.80 -9.38 -27.38
N LEU A 326 -38.49 -9.62 -27.35
CA LEU A 326 -37.80 -10.50 -28.28
C LEU A 326 -37.90 -11.96 -27.79
N PRO A 327 -38.02 -12.97 -28.68
CA PRO A 327 -37.96 -14.37 -28.28
C PRO A 327 -36.53 -14.78 -27.91
N ASP A 328 -36.36 -15.83 -27.10
CA ASP A 328 -35.04 -16.33 -26.70
C ASP A 328 -34.16 -16.72 -27.90
N SER A 329 -34.79 -17.20 -28.97
CA SER A 329 -34.13 -17.55 -30.23
C SER A 329 -33.52 -16.35 -30.97
N ALA A 330 -33.88 -15.11 -30.60
CA ALA A 330 -33.27 -13.91 -31.15
C ALA A 330 -31.83 -13.71 -30.67
N PHE A 331 -31.46 -14.28 -29.52
CA PHE A 331 -30.17 -14.06 -28.85
C PHE A 331 -29.19 -15.16 -29.21
N ARG A 332 -28.34 -14.93 -30.22
CA ARG A 332 -27.37 -15.92 -30.68
C ARG A 332 -26.01 -15.70 -30.06
N TRP A 333 -25.58 -16.65 -29.25
CA TRP A 333 -24.25 -16.62 -28.65
C TRP A 333 -23.25 -17.39 -29.50
N THR A 334 -22.05 -16.84 -29.63
CA THR A 334 -20.88 -17.57 -30.10
C THR A 334 -19.68 -17.35 -29.18
N ARG A 335 -18.80 -18.35 -29.10
CA ARG A 335 -17.57 -18.35 -28.34
C ARG A 335 -16.39 -18.53 -29.29
N ASN A 336 -15.32 -17.80 -29.00
CA ASN A 336 -14.03 -17.91 -29.66
C ASN A 336 -12.93 -17.92 -28.58
N SER A 337 -12.27 -19.05 -28.40
CA SER A 337 -11.24 -19.27 -27.39
C SER A 337 -9.88 -18.85 -27.90
N PHE A 338 -9.07 -18.20 -27.06
CA PHE A 338 -7.71 -17.81 -27.44
C PHE A 338 -6.80 -19.03 -27.64
N TYR A 339 -6.96 -20.04 -26.78
CA TYR A 339 -6.33 -21.34 -26.93
C TYR A 339 -7.38 -22.34 -27.45
N PRO A 340 -7.17 -22.93 -28.65
CA PRO A 340 -8.07 -23.94 -29.18
C PRO A 340 -8.11 -25.18 -28.29
N ARG A 341 -9.32 -25.68 -28.02
CA ARG A 341 -9.57 -26.93 -27.28
C ARG A 341 -9.93 -28.06 -28.25
N LEU A 342 -9.88 -29.30 -27.76
CA LEU A 342 -10.41 -30.46 -28.47
C LEU A 342 -11.89 -30.70 -28.10
N PRO A 343 -12.71 -31.30 -28.99
CA PRO A 343 -14.06 -31.73 -28.65
C PRO A 343 -14.09 -32.62 -27.40
N PRO A 344 -15.10 -32.49 -26.51
CA PRO A 344 -16.33 -31.70 -26.67
C PRO A 344 -16.21 -30.23 -26.22
N ASP A 345 -15.04 -29.79 -25.78
CA ASP A 345 -14.85 -28.47 -25.18
C ASP A 345 -14.38 -27.39 -26.16
N ASP A 346 -14.30 -27.72 -27.44
CA ASP A 346 -13.90 -26.82 -28.51
C ASP A 346 -15.01 -25.83 -28.89
N ASP A 347 -14.63 -24.73 -29.53
CA ASP A 347 -15.57 -23.67 -29.91
C ASP A 347 -16.62 -24.17 -30.89
N TYR A 348 -16.29 -25.14 -31.76
CA TYR A 348 -17.26 -25.70 -32.68
C TYR A 348 -18.38 -26.44 -31.94
N THR A 349 -18.05 -27.33 -30.99
CA THR A 349 -19.06 -28.05 -30.21
C THR A 349 -19.89 -27.10 -29.33
N TRP A 350 -19.24 -26.10 -28.72
CA TRP A 350 -19.94 -25.09 -27.92
C TRP A 350 -20.90 -24.24 -28.76
N ASN A 351 -20.44 -23.74 -29.91
CA ASN A 351 -21.26 -22.92 -30.81
C ASN A 351 -22.43 -23.72 -31.40
N LEU A 352 -22.25 -25.01 -31.64
CA LEU A 352 -23.30 -25.89 -32.13
C LEU A 352 -24.37 -26.13 -31.05
N SER A 353 -23.99 -26.34 -29.79
CA SER A 353 -24.95 -26.55 -28.68
C SER A 353 -25.70 -25.27 -28.29
N HIS A 354 -25.12 -24.10 -28.58
CA HIS A 354 -25.72 -22.80 -28.29
C HIS A 354 -26.45 -22.16 -29.48
N ALA A 355 -26.56 -22.87 -30.61
CA ALA A 355 -27.09 -22.34 -31.87
C ALA A 355 -28.60 -22.01 -31.84
N SER A 356 -29.38 -22.60 -30.94
CA SER A 356 -30.83 -22.37 -30.82
C SER A 356 -31.19 -20.99 -30.26
N GLY A 357 -30.23 -20.29 -29.67
CA GLY A 357 -30.39 -18.97 -29.06
C GLY A 357 -30.93 -19.02 -27.63
N TYR A 358 -30.38 -18.14 -26.78
CA TYR A 358 -30.68 -18.04 -25.35
C TYR A 358 -30.46 -16.60 -24.89
N ARG A 359 -31.35 -16.03 -24.06
CA ARG A 359 -31.15 -14.66 -23.53
C ARG A 359 -29.89 -14.52 -22.67
N GLN A 360 -29.52 -15.60 -22.01
CA GLN A 360 -28.41 -15.66 -21.08
C GLN A 360 -27.66 -16.98 -21.22
N ILE A 361 -26.36 -16.92 -20.94
CA ILE A 361 -25.50 -18.10 -20.87
C ILE A 361 -24.77 -18.12 -19.53
N HIS A 362 -24.50 -19.33 -19.06
CA HIS A 362 -23.71 -19.58 -17.88
C HIS A 362 -22.26 -19.85 -18.31
N VAL A 363 -21.30 -19.20 -17.65
CA VAL A 363 -19.87 -19.38 -17.90
C VAL A 363 -19.16 -19.65 -16.59
N ALA A 364 -18.48 -20.79 -16.53
CA ALA A 364 -17.65 -21.20 -15.40
C ALA A 364 -16.16 -21.16 -15.77
N ALA A 365 -15.29 -20.96 -14.77
CA ALA A 365 -13.85 -20.84 -14.99
C ALA A 365 -13.21 -22.08 -15.67
N ASP A 366 -13.77 -23.27 -15.42
CA ASP A 366 -13.34 -24.54 -16.03
C ASP A 366 -13.71 -24.66 -17.52
N SER A 367 -14.70 -23.88 -17.98
CA SER A 367 -15.16 -23.84 -19.37
C SER A 367 -14.28 -22.97 -20.30
N VAL A 368 -13.27 -22.28 -19.74
CA VAL A 368 -12.38 -21.36 -20.47
C VAL A 368 -10.91 -21.67 -20.17
N GLU A 369 -10.16 -22.08 -21.19
CA GLU A 369 -8.70 -22.23 -21.06
C GLU A 369 -8.00 -20.87 -21.24
N ALA A 370 -7.68 -20.24 -20.11
CA ALA A 370 -7.05 -18.93 -19.97
C ALA A 370 -7.86 -17.72 -20.47
N ARG A 371 -8.34 -17.71 -21.72
CA ARG A 371 -9.13 -16.60 -22.29
C ARG A 371 -10.06 -17.09 -23.40
N ALA A 372 -11.30 -16.59 -23.37
CA ALA A 372 -12.26 -16.72 -24.46
C ALA A 372 -13.03 -15.40 -24.65
N THR A 373 -13.45 -15.16 -25.87
CA THR A 373 -14.32 -14.05 -26.26
C THR A 373 -15.70 -14.61 -26.55
N TYR A 374 -16.72 -14.01 -25.95
CA TYR A 374 -18.12 -14.32 -26.24
C TYR A 374 -18.73 -13.19 -27.05
N HIS A 375 -19.46 -13.56 -28.09
CA HIS A 375 -20.20 -12.64 -28.93
C HIS A 375 -21.69 -12.95 -28.78
N LEU A 376 -22.49 -11.89 -28.73
CA LEU A 376 -23.93 -11.97 -28.76
C LEU A 376 -24.41 -11.19 -29.97
N ASP A 377 -25.13 -11.87 -30.86
CA ASP A 377 -25.82 -11.27 -31.99
C ASP A 377 -27.32 -11.33 -31.77
N ILE A 378 -28.03 -10.30 -32.24
CA ILE A 378 -29.50 -10.28 -32.26
C ILE A 378 -29.97 -10.56 -33.68
N ASN A 379 -30.64 -11.69 -33.89
CA ASN A 379 -31.29 -12.02 -35.15
C ASN A 379 -32.76 -11.58 -35.10
N GLN A 380 -33.22 -10.90 -36.14
CA GLN A 380 -34.64 -10.60 -36.36
C GLN A 380 -35.34 -11.73 -37.11
#